data_AF-A0AAX2H224-F1
#
_entry.id   AF-A0AAX2H224-F1
#
_cell.length_a   1.000
_cell.length_b   1.000
_cell.length_c   1.000
_cell.angle_alpha   90.00
_cell.angle_beta   90.00
_cell.angle_gamma   90.00
#
_symmetry.space_group_name_H-M   'P 1'
#
loop_
_entity.id
_entity.type
_entity.pdbx_description
1 polymer ?
#
loop_
_entity_poly.entity_id
_entity_poly.type
_entity_poly.pdbx_seq_one_letter_code
_entity_poly.pdbx_strand_id
1 'polypeptide(L)'
;MIDTEEIQLNKYAQGLVEEKEITTYFCKFNVDQKREYLKELSLLIIQSKPEKEDVSNSIVNSKLRPTFTPCVLLKKGGKEYHNLIKIIYLPEEELEKVLILFLHLFKIAYQRRYFKEKNTPQKWWYWDMSDPERMRMIENACNL
;
A
#
# COMPACT_ATOMS: atom_id res chain seq x y z
N MET A 1 -13.54 11.88 0.34
CA MET A 1 -12.87 12.23 -0.93
C MET A 1 -11.82 11.17 -1.13
N ILE A 2 -11.78 10.55 -2.29
CA ILE A 2 -10.75 9.57 -2.63
C ILE A 2 -9.59 10.38 -3.18
N ASP A 3 -8.42 10.24 -2.59
CA ASP A 3 -7.25 11.03 -2.98
C ASP A 3 -6.56 10.38 -4.19
N THR A 4 -5.94 11.20 -5.06
CA THR A 4 -5.20 10.71 -6.25
C THR A 4 -4.15 9.65 -5.89
N GLU A 5 -3.58 9.75 -4.69
CA GLU A 5 -2.61 8.80 -4.16
C GLU A 5 -3.23 7.43 -3.85
N GLU A 6 -4.46 7.39 -3.32
CA GLU A 6 -5.20 6.13 -3.09
C GLU A 6 -5.46 5.41 -4.42
N ILE A 7 -5.85 6.15 -5.46
CA ILE A 7 -6.05 5.59 -6.81
C ILE A 7 -4.75 4.99 -7.35
N GLN A 8 -3.62 5.69 -7.20
CA GLN A 8 -2.31 5.20 -7.65
C GLN A 8 -1.89 3.92 -6.89
N LEU A 9 -2.09 3.89 -5.57
CA LEU A 9 -1.80 2.72 -4.75
C LEU A 9 -2.66 1.51 -5.18
N ASN A 10 -3.96 1.71 -5.37
CA ASN A 10 -4.87 0.65 -5.84
C ASN A 10 -4.48 0.15 -7.24
N LYS A 11 -4.11 1.06 -8.16
CA LYS A 11 -3.57 0.69 -9.49
C LYS A 11 -2.30 -0.16 -9.37
N TYR A 12 -1.37 0.19 -8.48
CA TYR A 12 -0.18 -0.64 -8.22
C TYR A 12 -0.54 -2.04 -7.70
N ALA A 13 -1.53 -2.12 -6.80
CA ALA A 13 -1.98 -3.40 -6.26
C ALA A 13 -2.64 -4.29 -7.33
N GLN A 14 -3.29 -3.67 -8.33
CA GLN A 14 -3.80 -4.33 -9.54
C GLN A 14 -2.71 -4.65 -10.58
N GLY A 15 -1.49 -4.13 -10.41
CA GLY A 15 -0.39 -4.32 -11.37
C GLY A 15 -0.43 -3.39 -12.57
N LEU A 16 -1.16 -2.26 -12.47
CA LEU A 16 -1.29 -1.25 -13.52
C LEU A 16 -0.28 -0.10 -13.38
N VAL A 17 0.40 -0.01 -12.22
CA VAL A 17 1.45 0.96 -11.92
C VAL A 17 2.64 0.18 -11.38
N GLU A 18 3.84 0.52 -11.85
CA GLU A 18 5.07 -0.12 -11.39
C GLU A 18 5.51 0.41 -10.02
N GLU A 19 6.15 -0.43 -9.20
CA GLU A 19 6.69 -0.02 -7.90
C GLU A 19 7.62 1.20 -8.02
N LYS A 20 8.43 1.22 -9.09
CA LYS A 20 9.41 2.27 -9.36
C LYS A 20 8.75 3.64 -9.52
N GLU A 21 7.54 3.70 -10.04
CA GLU A 21 6.81 4.97 -10.20
C GLU A 21 6.44 5.55 -8.84
N ILE A 22 5.92 4.70 -7.94
CA ILE A 22 5.57 5.11 -6.57
C ILE A 22 6.83 5.52 -5.79
N THR A 23 7.91 4.73 -5.84
CA THR A 23 9.14 5.07 -5.11
C THR A 23 9.77 6.35 -5.64
N THR A 24 9.78 6.56 -6.96
CA THR A 24 10.29 7.81 -7.57
C THR A 24 9.47 9.03 -7.15
N TYR A 25 8.15 8.89 -7.04
CA TYR A 25 7.27 9.95 -6.53
C TYR A 25 7.55 10.23 -5.05
N PHE A 26 7.61 9.19 -4.22
CA PHE A 26 7.87 9.28 -2.79
C PHE A 26 9.23 9.90 -2.44
N CYS A 27 10.27 9.67 -3.26
CA CYS A 27 11.60 10.25 -3.02
C CYS A 27 11.63 11.79 -3.13
N LYS A 28 10.61 12.43 -3.71
CA LYS A 28 10.49 13.89 -3.81
C LYS A 28 9.96 14.54 -2.52
N PHE A 29 9.44 13.74 -1.60
CA PHE A 29 8.82 14.23 -0.37
C PHE A 29 9.85 14.58 0.70
N ASN A 30 9.52 15.57 1.51
CA ASN A 30 10.20 15.79 2.78
C ASN A 30 9.79 14.70 3.80
N VAL A 31 10.47 14.63 4.94
CA VAL A 31 10.25 13.60 5.96
C VAL A 31 8.81 13.54 6.47
N ASP A 32 8.14 14.69 6.65
CA ASP A 32 6.77 14.74 7.16
C ASP A 32 5.77 14.22 6.12
N GLN A 33 5.94 14.63 4.86
CA GLN A 33 5.16 14.12 3.73
C GLN A 33 5.35 12.61 3.54
N LYS A 34 6.58 12.10 3.66
CA LYS A 34 6.85 10.66 3.62
C LYS A 34 6.09 9.91 4.71
N ARG A 35 6.11 10.42 5.94
CA ARG A 35 5.40 9.79 7.07
C ARG A 35 3.90 9.81 6.86
N GLU A 36 3.36 10.91 6.35
CA GLU A 36 1.92 11.01 6.07
C GLU A 36 1.49 10.02 4.98
N TYR A 37 2.22 9.97 3.87
CA TYR A 37 1.97 8.99 2.80
C TYR A 37 2.00 7.55 3.31
N LEU A 38 2.97 7.22 4.17
CA LEU A 38 3.07 5.88 4.76
C LEU A 38 1.93 5.58 5.75
N LYS A 39 1.39 6.60 6.44
CA LYS A 39 0.21 6.42 7.31
C LYS A 39 -1.02 6.11 6.46
N GLU A 40 -1.24 6.85 5.38
CA GLU A 40 -2.35 6.57 4.46
C GLU A 40 -2.25 5.16 3.86
N LEU A 41 -1.05 4.77 3.40
CA LEU A 41 -0.79 3.40 2.96
C LEU A 41 -1.06 2.36 4.07
N SER A 42 -0.74 2.67 5.32
CA SER A 42 -1.04 1.77 6.44
C SER A 42 -2.54 1.61 6.69
N LEU A 43 -3.35 2.65 6.48
CA LEU A 43 -4.81 2.56 6.54
C LEU A 43 -5.35 1.65 5.44
N LEU A 44 -4.80 1.74 4.22
CA LEU A 44 -5.15 0.85 3.10
C LEU A 44 -4.73 -0.61 3.37
N ILE A 45 -3.59 -0.83 4.02
CA ILE A 45 -3.18 -2.16 4.50
C ILE A 45 -4.25 -2.69 5.45
N ILE A 46 -4.62 -1.96 6.51
CA ILE A 46 -5.62 -2.39 7.49
C ILE A 46 -6.98 -2.63 6.83
N GLN A 47 -7.40 -1.73 5.93
CA GLN A 47 -8.62 -1.88 5.14
C GLN A 47 -8.58 -3.18 4.31
N SER A 48 -7.42 -3.57 3.78
CA SER A 48 -7.24 -4.80 3.01
C SER A 48 -7.20 -6.07 3.86
N LYS A 49 -7.23 -5.96 5.18
CA LYS A 49 -7.27 -7.08 6.15
C LYS A 49 -6.16 -8.11 5.89
N PRO A 50 -4.88 -7.73 6.05
CA PRO A 50 -3.76 -8.66 5.92
C PRO A 50 -3.94 -9.85 6.85
N GLU A 51 -3.46 -11.00 6.41
CA GLU A 51 -3.36 -12.24 7.18
C GLU A 51 -1.94 -12.39 7.71
N LYS A 52 -1.71 -13.36 8.60
CA LYS A 52 -0.39 -13.53 9.23
C LYS A 52 0.67 -13.93 8.20
N GLU A 53 0.28 -14.73 7.23
CA GLU A 53 1.09 -15.25 6.14
C GLU A 53 1.56 -14.14 5.20
N ASP A 54 0.76 -13.08 5.05
CA ASP A 54 1.08 -11.91 4.22
C ASP A 54 2.34 -11.20 4.73
N VAL A 55 2.60 -11.21 6.04
CA VAL A 55 3.79 -10.59 6.64
C VAL A 55 5.07 -11.28 6.18
N SER A 56 5.10 -12.61 6.23
CA SER A 56 6.27 -13.36 5.73
C SER A 56 6.42 -13.21 4.22
N ASN A 57 5.32 -13.26 3.48
CA ASN A 57 5.33 -13.15 2.03
C ASN A 57 5.75 -11.76 1.56
N SER A 58 5.35 -10.69 2.26
CA SER A 58 5.74 -9.33 1.92
C SER A 58 7.24 -9.12 2.09
N ILE A 59 7.84 -9.64 3.16
CA ILE A 59 9.29 -9.57 3.38
C ILE A 59 10.03 -10.29 2.25
N VAL A 60 9.61 -11.50 1.86
CA VAL A 60 10.24 -12.25 0.77
C VAL A 60 10.07 -11.51 -0.57
N ASN A 61 8.85 -11.08 -0.88
CA ASN A 61 8.52 -10.49 -2.17
C ASN A 61 9.13 -9.09 -2.35
N SER A 62 9.34 -8.36 -1.26
CA SER A 62 9.97 -7.02 -1.26
C SER A 62 11.43 -7.03 -1.71
N LYS A 63 12.07 -8.21 -1.73
CA LYS A 63 13.50 -8.38 -2.02
C LYS A 63 14.42 -7.58 -1.07
N LEU A 64 13.88 -7.04 0.02
CA LEU A 64 14.64 -6.41 1.08
C LEU A 64 15.38 -7.49 1.89
N ARG A 65 16.53 -7.14 2.46
CA ARG A 65 17.22 -8.03 3.38
C ARG A 65 16.31 -8.25 4.61
N PRO A 66 16.02 -9.49 5.01
CA PRO A 66 15.17 -9.75 6.18
C PRO A 66 15.73 -9.18 7.50
N THR A 67 17.02 -8.85 7.53
CA THR A 67 17.71 -8.24 8.67
C THR A 67 17.54 -6.72 8.75
N PHE A 68 16.98 -6.06 7.74
CA PHE A 68 16.66 -4.64 7.83
C PHE A 68 15.63 -4.38 8.92
N THR A 69 15.81 -3.26 9.63
CA THR A 69 14.97 -2.84 10.77
C THR A 69 13.47 -2.94 10.49
N PRO A 70 12.91 -2.40 9.38
CA PRO A 70 11.49 -2.51 9.10
C PRO A 70 11.02 -3.96 8.93
N CYS A 71 11.81 -4.83 8.28
CA CYS A 71 11.49 -6.25 8.11
C CYS A 71 11.46 -6.97 9.47
N VAL A 72 12.44 -6.70 10.34
CA VAL A 72 12.52 -7.31 11.68
C VAL A 72 11.34 -6.86 12.54
N LEU A 73 10.99 -5.57 12.52
CA LEU A 73 9.86 -5.02 13.27
C LEU A 73 8.53 -5.55 12.75
N LEU A 74 8.35 -5.65 11.44
CA LEU A 74 7.12 -6.20 10.86
C LEU A 74 6.98 -7.69 11.21
N LYS A 75 8.06 -8.46 11.12
CA LYS A 75 8.04 -9.89 11.47
C LYS A 75 7.69 -10.14 12.94
N LYS A 76 8.16 -9.28 13.85
CA LYS A 76 7.93 -9.42 15.30
C LYS A 76 6.57 -8.88 15.75
N GLY A 77 6.20 -7.67 15.30
CA GLY A 77 4.98 -6.99 15.72
C GLY A 77 3.77 -7.25 14.82
N GLY A 78 3.97 -7.87 13.66
CA GLY A 78 2.90 -8.24 12.75
C GLY A 78 2.26 -7.04 12.04
N LYS A 79 1.03 -7.27 11.57
CA LYS A 79 0.24 -6.40 10.69
C LYS A 79 -0.65 -5.39 11.44
N GLU A 80 -0.58 -5.35 12.77
CA GLU A 80 -1.45 -4.51 13.58
C GLU A 80 -1.10 -3.03 13.42
N TYR A 81 -2.12 -2.16 13.38
CA TYR A 81 -1.95 -0.74 13.06
C TYR A 81 -0.90 -0.04 13.94
N HIS A 82 -0.92 -0.28 15.26
CA HIS A 82 0.06 0.31 16.18
C HIS A 82 1.51 -0.08 15.84
N ASN A 83 1.74 -1.29 15.33
CA ASN A 83 3.07 -1.73 14.89
C ASN A 83 3.47 -1.07 13.57
N LEU A 84 2.53 -0.94 12.64
CA LEU A 84 2.78 -0.22 11.38
C LEU A 84 3.17 1.23 11.66
N ILE A 85 2.45 1.92 12.55
CA ILE A 85 2.80 3.28 12.99
C ILE A 85 4.22 3.34 13.57
N LYS A 86 4.59 2.40 14.43
CA LYS A 86 5.96 2.33 14.98
C LYS A 86 7.02 2.22 13.88
N ILE A 87 6.76 1.46 12.82
CA ILE A 87 7.68 1.30 11.68
C ILE A 87 7.76 2.60 10.85
N ILE A 88 6.65 3.30 10.67
CA ILE A 88 6.61 4.61 9.96
C ILE A 88 7.47 5.65 10.66
N TYR A 89 7.65 5.57 11.99
CA TYR A 89 8.45 6.49 12.79
C TYR A 89 9.95 6.13 12.86
N LEU A 90 10.43 5.20 12.05
CA LEU A 90 11.87 4.95 11.89
C LEU A 90 12.63 6.20 11.36
N PRO A 91 13.97 6.22 11.50
CA PRO A 91 14.82 7.24 10.88
C PRO A 91 14.56 7.41 9.38
N GLU A 92 14.83 8.61 8.85
CA GLU A 92 14.46 8.95 7.46
C GLU A 92 15.09 7.99 6.44
N GLU A 93 16.32 7.57 6.67
CA GLU A 93 17.07 6.64 5.81
C GLU A 93 16.44 5.24 5.70
N GLU A 94 15.48 4.92 6.58
CA GLU A 94 14.71 3.67 6.52
C GLU A 94 13.40 3.82 5.74
N LEU A 95 12.89 5.03 5.50
CA LEU A 95 11.52 5.23 5.02
C LEU A 95 11.27 4.69 3.60
N GLU A 96 12.27 4.70 2.73
CA GLU A 96 12.14 4.06 1.40
C GLU A 96 11.98 2.54 1.53
N LYS A 97 12.69 1.91 2.48
CA LYS A 97 12.55 0.48 2.77
C LYS A 97 11.19 0.18 3.40
N VAL A 98 10.71 1.09 4.26
CA VAL A 98 9.34 1.01 4.83
C VAL A 98 8.31 1.05 3.72
N LEU A 99 8.42 1.98 2.76
CA LEU A 99 7.53 2.09 1.61
C LEU A 99 7.48 0.78 0.83
N ILE A 100 8.64 0.27 0.40
CA ILE A 100 8.71 -0.97 -0.39
C ILE A 100 8.06 -2.13 0.37
N LEU A 101 8.40 -2.29 1.66
CA LEU A 101 7.83 -3.35 2.49
C LEU A 101 6.30 -3.23 2.61
N PHE A 102 5.79 -2.00 2.80
CA PHE A 102 4.37 -1.73 2.95
C PHE A 102 3.60 -1.91 1.64
N LEU A 103 4.16 -1.49 0.51
CA LEU A 103 3.59 -1.74 -0.82
C LEU A 103 3.39 -3.23 -1.07
N HIS A 104 4.38 -4.06 -0.73
CA HIS A 104 4.27 -5.50 -0.87
C HIS A 104 3.23 -6.12 0.08
N LEU A 105 3.16 -5.68 1.34
CA LEU A 105 2.15 -6.14 2.30
C LEU A 105 0.74 -5.75 1.83
N PHE A 106 0.59 -4.50 1.40
CA PHE A 106 -0.66 -3.97 0.85
C PHE A 106 -1.10 -4.77 -0.36
N LYS A 107 -0.24 -4.95 -1.36
CA LYS A 107 -0.55 -5.65 -2.61
C LYS A 107 -1.05 -7.08 -2.36
N ILE A 108 -0.38 -7.83 -1.49
CA ILE A 108 -0.77 -9.22 -1.18
C ILE A 108 -2.17 -9.23 -0.53
N ALA A 109 -2.38 -8.42 0.51
CA ALA A 109 -3.66 -8.35 1.20
C ALA A 109 -4.79 -7.84 0.29
N TYR A 110 -4.51 -6.81 -0.50
CA TYR A 110 -5.42 -6.22 -1.47
C TYR A 110 -5.84 -7.26 -2.51
N GLN A 111 -4.90 -7.98 -3.12
CA GLN A 111 -5.20 -8.94 -4.19
C GLN A 111 -6.10 -10.07 -3.70
N ARG A 112 -5.92 -10.56 -2.47
CA ARG A 112 -6.81 -11.56 -1.86
C ARG A 112 -8.26 -11.08 -1.81
N ARG A 113 -8.49 -9.80 -1.51
CA ARG A 113 -9.84 -9.21 -1.49
C ARG A 113 -10.34 -8.82 -2.87
N TYR A 114 -9.48 -8.28 -3.73
CA TYR A 114 -9.81 -7.89 -5.10
C TYR A 114 -10.49 -9.03 -5.87
N PHE A 115 -9.92 -10.23 -5.87
CA PHE A 115 -10.53 -11.37 -6.58
C PHE A 115 -11.91 -11.77 -6.06
N LYS A 116 -12.20 -11.50 -4.78
CA LYS A 116 -13.50 -11.79 -4.16
C LYS A 116 -14.51 -10.66 -4.35
N GLU A 117 -14.04 -9.41 -4.47
CA GLU A 117 -14.87 -8.22 -4.31
C GLU A 117 -14.95 -7.33 -5.55
N LYS A 118 -14.21 -7.62 -6.63
CA LYS A 118 -14.13 -6.78 -7.84
C LYS A 118 -15.45 -6.49 -8.58
N ASN A 119 -16.51 -7.23 -8.26
CA ASN A 119 -17.85 -7.04 -8.80
C ASN A 119 -18.81 -6.40 -7.78
N THR A 120 -18.30 -5.88 -6.67
CA THR A 120 -19.10 -5.23 -5.62
C THR A 120 -19.32 -3.76 -5.97
N PRO A 121 -20.56 -3.31 -6.22
CA PRO A 121 -20.81 -1.93 -6.65
C PRO A 121 -20.41 -0.88 -5.61
N GLN A 122 -20.47 -1.20 -4.32
CA GLN A 122 -20.17 -0.23 -3.26
C GLN A 122 -18.67 -0.14 -2.89
N LYS A 123 -17.79 -0.88 -3.57
CA LYS A 123 -16.36 -0.95 -3.24
C LYS A 123 -15.53 -0.63 -4.47
N TRP A 124 -15.59 0.65 -4.85
CA TRP A 124 -14.91 1.17 -6.03
C TRP A 124 -13.40 0.87 -6.01
N TRP A 125 -12.76 0.81 -4.83
CA TRP A 125 -11.33 0.52 -4.69
C TRP A 125 -10.96 -0.89 -5.15
N TYR A 126 -11.93 -1.80 -5.31
CA TYR A 126 -11.73 -3.11 -5.94
C TYR A 126 -12.24 -3.18 -7.37
N TRP A 127 -12.74 -2.11 -7.95
CA TRP A 127 -13.13 -2.11 -9.36
C TRP A 127 -11.89 -2.28 -10.24
N ASP A 128 -12.11 -2.88 -11.40
CA ASP A 128 -11.06 -3.02 -12.42
C ASP A 128 -10.68 -1.65 -12.95
N MET A 129 -9.50 -1.17 -12.56
CA MET A 129 -8.99 0.16 -12.93
C MET A 129 -8.32 0.16 -14.32
N SER A 130 -8.29 -0.98 -15.02
CA SER A 130 -7.94 -1.03 -16.43
C SER A 130 -9.12 -0.70 -17.35
N ASP A 131 -10.35 -0.75 -16.82
CA ASP A 131 -11.58 -0.39 -17.53
C ASP A 131 -11.78 1.14 -17.56
N PRO A 132 -11.75 1.79 -18.72
CA PRO A 132 -11.92 3.24 -18.84
C PRO A 132 -13.28 3.77 -18.39
N GLU A 133 -14.33 2.95 -18.41
CA GLU A 133 -15.66 3.35 -17.92
C GLU A 133 -15.67 3.39 -16.39
N ARG A 134 -15.15 2.34 -15.75
CA ARG A 134 -15.00 2.29 -14.28
C ARG A 134 -14.10 3.42 -13.78
N MET A 135 -13.00 3.70 -14.48
CA MET A 135 -12.12 4.81 -14.15
C MET A 135 -12.84 6.16 -14.20
N ARG A 136 -13.60 6.44 -15.28
CA ARG A 136 -14.41 7.66 -15.36
C ARG A 136 -15.42 7.78 -14.22
N MET A 137 -16.06 6.67 -13.83
CA MET A 137 -17.01 6.67 -12.71
C MET A 137 -16.33 7.00 -11.38
N ILE A 138 -15.14 6.44 -11.15
CA ILE A 138 -14.33 6.74 -9.96
C ILE A 138 -13.97 8.23 -9.97
N GLU A 139 -13.34 8.73 -11.05
CA GLU A 139 -12.91 10.13 -11.18
C GLU A 139 -14.07 11.13 -10.98
N ASN A 140 -15.22 10.87 -11.61
CA ASN A 140 -16.43 11.68 -11.43
C ASN A 140 -16.94 11.69 -9.98
N ALA A 141 -16.90 10.54 -9.28
CA ALA A 141 -17.25 10.46 -7.87
C ALA A 141 -16.24 11.18 -6.96
N CYS A 142 -15.02 11.40 -7.45
CA CYS A 142 -13.94 12.08 -6.74
C CYS A 142 -13.88 13.59 -6.99
N ASN A 143 -14.63 14.13 -7.96
CA ASN A 143 -14.45 15.48 -8.52
C ASN A 143 -13.02 15.71 -9.08
N LEU A 144 -12.42 14.68 -9.70
CA LEU A 144 -11.13 14.75 -10.39
C LEU A 144 -11.32 15.01 -11.89
#